data_AF-A0A660YIN4-F1
#
_entry.id   AF-A0A660YIN4-F1
#
_cell.length_a   1.000
_cell.length_b   1.000
_cell.length_c   1.000
_cell.angle_alpha   90.00
_cell.angle_beta   90.00
_cell.angle_gamma   90.00
#
_symmetry.space_group_name_H-M   'P 1'
#
loop_
_entity.id
_entity.type
_entity.pdbx_description
1 polymer ?
#
loop_
_entity_poly.entity_id
_entity_poly.type
_entity_poly.pdbx_seq_one_letter_code
_entity_poly.pdbx_strand_id
1 'polypeptide(L)'
;MRQVKVTFDSGNVEVFDQGITLKQVIKKAFPEQSSKIIAVRVNDRIAGLYETLENDAEIKVLTCDEADGMQIFWHSASHIMAQAVKSLYKNVSLGIGPAVSNGFYYDFHLSETISSDDFVKLEKKIKEIIKENQPFIKKVLTKKEAIEFFEQRNEPFKIELINNIEDETVSIFQNGDFVDLCRGPHVYSTGVVKHIKLLSVAGAYWRGDERNPVMQRIYGVAFPKKEQLENHLRILEEAQKRDHRKLGKELNLFSFHVEGPGFPFWHSNGMVIYNEIQDYMRDLLNRRGYQEIKTPVILNEDLWHRSGHWDNYKNNMYFTTIDEQTYAVKPMNCPGGLLVYKSEAHSYRELPLKLSEMGLVHRHEKSGVLHGLFRVRQFTQDDAHVFCTEEQIEEEIIKLIDLIYEVYTNFGFNEFFVELSTKPEKAIGSDEIWEKAETALKNALIKREVDYKLNPGEGAFYGPKIDFHIRDSLSRLWQCGTIQVDFSMP
;
A
#
# COMPACT_ATOMS: atom_id res chain seq x y z
N MET A 1 14.43 -26.84 -40.89
CA MET A 1 13.88 -25.71 -40.10
C MET A 1 14.93 -25.31 -39.09
N ARG A 2 15.08 -24.02 -38.79
CA ARG A 2 15.97 -23.60 -37.70
C ARG A 2 15.37 -24.10 -36.38
N GLN A 3 16.23 -24.60 -35.51
CA GLN A 3 15.84 -25.13 -34.21
C GLN A 3 16.29 -24.16 -33.12
N VAL A 4 15.50 -24.07 -32.04
CA VAL A 4 15.80 -23.29 -30.84
C VAL A 4 15.88 -24.22 -29.64
N LYS A 5 16.85 -23.94 -28.76
CA LYS A 5 17.11 -24.68 -27.53
C LYS A 5 16.36 -24.01 -26.38
N VAL A 6 15.55 -24.79 -25.66
CA VAL A 6 14.81 -24.34 -24.48
C VAL A 6 15.36 -25.04 -23.26
N THR A 7 15.76 -24.28 -22.25
CA THR A 7 16.14 -24.78 -20.93
C THR A 7 15.02 -24.48 -19.96
N PHE A 8 14.57 -25.49 -19.22
CA PHE A 8 13.53 -25.34 -18.19
C PHE A 8 14.14 -25.31 -16.79
N ASP A 9 13.44 -24.74 -15.82
CA ASP A 9 13.84 -24.68 -14.39
C ASP A 9 14.25 -26.02 -13.79
N SER A 10 13.74 -27.13 -14.32
CA SER A 10 14.10 -28.48 -13.89
C SER A 10 15.50 -28.92 -14.35
N GLY A 11 16.23 -28.06 -15.08
CA GLY A 11 17.48 -28.37 -15.77
C GLY A 11 17.31 -29.14 -17.08
N ASN A 12 16.07 -29.47 -17.46
CA ASN A 12 15.79 -30.17 -18.70
C ASN A 12 15.96 -29.25 -19.90
N VAL A 13 16.56 -29.79 -20.95
CA VAL A 13 16.79 -29.09 -22.21
C VAL A 13 16.03 -29.81 -23.32
N GLU A 14 15.18 -29.08 -24.02
CA GLU A 14 14.48 -29.57 -25.20
C GLU A 14 14.74 -28.69 -26.42
N VAL A 15 14.52 -29.27 -27.60
CA VAL A 15 14.70 -28.59 -28.89
C VAL A 15 13.35 -28.50 -29.60
N PHE A 16 13.04 -27.29 -30.07
CA PHE A 16 11.80 -26.99 -30.79
C PHE A 16 12.10 -26.27 -32.11
N ASP A 17 11.13 -26.23 -33.00
CA ASP A 17 11.23 -25.44 -34.23
C ASP A 17 11.09 -23.95 -33.91
N GLN A 18 11.90 -23.12 -34.58
CA GLN A 18 11.81 -21.66 -34.48
C GLN A 18 10.40 -21.19 -34.89
N GLY A 19 9.83 -20.25 -34.13
CA GLY A 19 8.47 -19.73 -34.33
C GLY A 19 7.37 -20.58 -33.69
N ILE A 20 7.72 -21.63 -32.94
CA ILE A 20 6.75 -22.39 -32.14
C ILE A 20 6.11 -21.48 -31.08
N THR A 21 4.81 -21.65 -30.82
CA THR A 21 4.15 -20.91 -29.74
C THR A 21 4.55 -21.47 -28.37
N LEU A 22 4.66 -20.59 -27.37
CA LEU A 22 4.94 -20.99 -25.99
C LEU A 22 3.88 -21.97 -25.45
N LYS A 23 2.62 -21.86 -25.91
CA LYS A 23 1.58 -22.85 -25.63
C LYS A 23 1.94 -24.26 -26.12
N GLN A 24 2.47 -24.39 -27.33
CA GLN A 24 2.87 -25.69 -27.88
C GLN A 24 4.10 -26.25 -27.14
N VAL A 25 5.07 -25.39 -26.82
CA VAL A 25 6.23 -25.74 -25.99
C VAL A 25 5.77 -26.33 -24.65
N ILE A 26 4.91 -25.60 -23.92
CA ILE A 26 4.39 -26.03 -22.63
C ILE A 26 3.55 -27.31 -22.74
N LYS A 27 2.72 -27.45 -23.78
CA LYS A 27 1.92 -28.67 -23.97
C LYS A 27 2.80 -29.91 -24.19
N LYS A 28 3.95 -29.76 -24.85
CA LYS A 28 4.88 -30.86 -25.12
C LYS A 28 5.76 -31.18 -23.92
N ALA A 29 6.32 -30.16 -23.26
CA ALA A 29 7.21 -30.33 -22.12
C ALA A 29 6.48 -30.67 -20.80
N PHE A 30 5.26 -30.15 -20.61
CA PHE A 30 4.47 -30.31 -19.38
C PHE A 30 3.03 -30.75 -19.67
N PRO A 31 2.80 -31.91 -20.30
CA PRO A 31 1.46 -32.31 -20.75
C PRO A 31 0.42 -32.34 -19.61
N GLU A 32 0.80 -32.85 -18.43
CA GLU A 32 -0.09 -32.97 -17.27
C GLU A 32 -0.37 -31.63 -16.57
N GLN A 33 0.56 -30.68 -16.64
CA GLN A 33 0.46 -29.38 -15.94
C GLN A 33 0.09 -28.22 -16.88
N SER A 34 0.03 -28.47 -18.19
CA SER A 34 -0.23 -27.46 -19.23
C SER A 34 -1.50 -26.65 -19.01
N SER A 35 -2.50 -27.21 -18.31
CA SER A 35 -3.75 -26.54 -17.95
C SER A 35 -3.65 -25.57 -16.77
N LYS A 36 -2.62 -25.70 -15.92
CA LYS A 36 -2.35 -24.83 -14.77
C LYS A 36 -1.42 -23.67 -15.10
N ILE A 37 -0.64 -23.80 -16.17
CA ILE A 37 0.34 -22.80 -16.61
C ILE A 37 -0.40 -21.68 -17.33
N ILE A 38 -0.19 -20.46 -16.86
CA ILE A 38 -0.91 -19.25 -17.31
C ILE A 38 -0.03 -18.43 -18.26
N ALA A 39 1.25 -18.35 -17.94
CA ALA A 39 2.26 -17.62 -18.66
C ALA A 39 3.62 -18.27 -18.41
N VAL A 40 4.66 -17.72 -19.02
CA VAL A 40 6.03 -18.14 -18.78
C VAL A 40 6.93 -16.92 -18.62
N ARG A 41 8.06 -17.08 -17.94
CA ARG A 41 9.16 -16.13 -17.97
C ARG A 41 10.23 -16.68 -18.91
N VAL A 42 10.55 -15.90 -19.95
CA VAL A 42 11.50 -16.21 -21.02
C VAL A 42 12.68 -15.26 -20.86
N ASN A 43 13.86 -15.76 -20.46
CA ASN A 43 15.07 -14.94 -20.21
C ASN A 43 14.73 -13.67 -19.38
N ASP A 44 14.14 -13.88 -18.21
CA ASP A 44 13.65 -12.84 -17.27
C ASP A 44 12.44 -12.00 -17.68
N ARG A 45 11.95 -12.11 -18.92
CA ARG A 45 10.73 -11.40 -19.36
C ARG A 45 9.49 -12.29 -19.27
N ILE A 46 8.42 -11.79 -18.64
CA ILE A 46 7.12 -12.45 -18.65
C ILE A 46 6.51 -12.38 -20.07
N ALA A 47 6.10 -13.53 -20.60
CA ALA A 47 5.47 -13.69 -21.90
C ALA A 47 4.18 -14.52 -21.80
N GLY A 48 3.18 -14.14 -22.59
CA GLY A 48 1.93 -14.88 -22.71
C GLY A 48 2.10 -16.15 -23.55
N LEU A 49 1.28 -17.17 -23.32
CA LEU A 49 1.39 -18.45 -24.04
C LEU A 49 1.12 -18.35 -25.56
N TYR A 50 0.54 -17.24 -26.04
CA TYR A 50 0.33 -16.96 -27.45
C TYR A 50 1.58 -16.45 -28.17
N GLU A 51 2.63 -16.03 -27.45
CA GLU A 51 3.86 -15.52 -28.06
C GLU A 51 4.68 -16.67 -28.68
N THR A 52 5.45 -16.35 -29.73
CA THR A 52 6.33 -17.31 -30.42
C THR A 52 7.74 -17.24 -29.87
N LEU A 53 8.44 -18.37 -29.94
CA LEU A 53 9.82 -18.48 -29.54
C LEU A 53 10.74 -18.35 -30.77
N GLU A 54 11.46 -17.23 -30.85
CA GLU A 54 12.33 -16.92 -32.00
C GLU A 54 13.80 -17.29 -31.78
N ASN A 55 14.25 -17.36 -30.52
CA ASN A 55 15.64 -17.63 -30.15
C ASN A 55 15.69 -18.65 -29.00
N ASP A 56 16.89 -19.15 -28.72
CA ASP A 56 17.15 -19.95 -27.53
C ASP A 56 16.72 -19.21 -26.27
N ALA A 57 16.14 -19.94 -25.32
CA ALA A 57 15.60 -19.35 -24.11
C ALA A 57 15.64 -20.26 -22.90
N GLU A 58 15.75 -19.63 -21.75
CA GLU A 58 15.39 -20.21 -20.46
C GLU A 58 13.92 -19.90 -20.16
N ILE A 59 13.14 -20.95 -19.88
CA ILE A 59 11.71 -20.87 -19.65
C ILE A 59 11.39 -21.34 -18.23
N LYS A 60 10.85 -20.41 -17.45
CA LYS A 60 10.21 -20.65 -16.16
C LYS A 60 8.70 -20.61 -16.29
N VAL A 61 8.02 -21.64 -15.82
CA VAL A 61 6.55 -21.70 -15.84
C VAL A 61 5.95 -20.79 -14.77
N LEU A 62 4.81 -20.16 -15.08
CA LEU A 62 4.05 -19.35 -14.13
C LEU A 62 2.62 -19.89 -14.03
N THR A 63 2.18 -20.15 -12.81
CA THR A 63 0.85 -20.63 -12.44
C THR A 63 0.16 -19.61 -11.52
N CYS A 64 -1.09 -19.87 -11.10
CA CYS A 64 -1.76 -19.01 -10.11
C CYS A 64 -1.13 -19.08 -8.71
N ASP A 65 -0.23 -20.04 -8.46
CA ASP A 65 0.41 -20.20 -7.16
C ASP A 65 1.56 -19.19 -6.97
N GLU A 66 2.10 -18.64 -8.08
CA GLU A 66 3.08 -17.55 -8.07
C GLU A 66 2.40 -16.17 -8.20
N ALA A 67 2.96 -15.15 -7.52
CA ALA A 67 2.41 -13.80 -7.50
C ALA A 67 2.21 -13.21 -8.91
N ASP A 68 3.23 -13.35 -9.77
CA ASP A 68 3.18 -12.85 -11.16
C ASP A 68 2.09 -13.55 -11.99
N GLY A 69 1.92 -14.87 -11.82
CA GLY A 69 0.88 -15.60 -12.53
C GLY A 69 -0.52 -15.25 -12.05
N MET A 70 -0.70 -14.99 -10.75
CA MET A 70 -1.98 -14.50 -10.21
C MET A 70 -2.30 -13.07 -10.67
N GLN A 71 -1.29 -12.19 -10.80
CA GLN A 71 -1.50 -10.86 -11.39
C GLN A 71 -2.00 -10.93 -12.83
N ILE A 72 -1.41 -11.79 -13.66
CA ILE A 72 -1.86 -12.01 -15.04
C ILE A 72 -3.30 -12.55 -15.07
N PHE A 73 -3.61 -13.48 -14.16
CA PHE A 73 -4.95 -14.04 -14.02
C PHE A 73 -6.00 -12.97 -13.68
N TRP A 74 -5.72 -12.11 -12.70
CA TRP A 74 -6.61 -11.00 -12.33
C TRP A 74 -6.69 -9.93 -13.41
N HIS A 75 -5.60 -9.67 -14.13
CA HIS A 75 -5.61 -8.73 -15.22
C HIS A 75 -6.49 -9.20 -16.39
N SER A 76 -6.47 -10.49 -16.72
CA SER A 76 -7.44 -11.08 -17.65
C SER A 76 -8.88 -11.02 -17.13
N ALA A 77 -9.08 -11.20 -15.82
CA ALA A 77 -10.41 -11.06 -15.20
C ALA A 77 -10.97 -9.64 -15.34
N SER A 78 -10.12 -8.60 -15.26
CA SER A 78 -10.53 -7.21 -15.44
C SER A 78 -11.06 -6.94 -16.86
N HIS A 79 -10.43 -7.51 -17.89
CA HIS A 79 -10.90 -7.41 -19.29
C HIS A 79 -12.24 -8.13 -19.51
N ILE A 80 -12.43 -9.30 -18.90
CA ILE A 80 -13.72 -10.03 -18.96
C ILE A 80 -14.83 -9.19 -18.32
N MET A 81 -14.56 -8.54 -17.18
CA MET A 81 -15.50 -7.63 -16.55
C MET A 81 -15.79 -6.40 -17.44
N ALA A 82 -14.76 -5.79 -18.03
CA ALA A 82 -14.93 -4.64 -18.91
C ALA A 82 -15.76 -4.96 -20.16
N GLN A 83 -15.56 -6.14 -20.76
CA GLN A 83 -16.41 -6.65 -21.83
C GLN A 83 -17.87 -6.82 -21.37
N ALA A 84 -18.10 -7.36 -20.18
CA ALA A 84 -19.45 -7.52 -19.64
C ALA A 84 -20.14 -6.17 -19.44
N VAL A 85 -19.44 -5.16 -18.91
CA VAL A 85 -19.97 -3.80 -18.77
C VAL A 85 -20.30 -3.20 -20.15
N LYS A 86 -19.37 -3.24 -21.10
CA LYS A 86 -19.58 -2.78 -22.49
C LYS A 86 -20.74 -3.47 -23.21
N SER A 87 -21.05 -4.70 -22.84
CA SER A 87 -22.16 -5.47 -23.42
C SER A 87 -23.52 -5.07 -22.86
N LEU A 88 -23.57 -4.65 -21.58
CA LEU A 88 -24.83 -4.36 -20.88
C LEU A 88 -25.19 -2.86 -20.86
N TYR A 89 -24.20 -1.98 -20.90
CA TYR A 89 -24.37 -0.53 -20.79
C TYR A 89 -24.02 0.16 -22.10
N LYS A 90 -24.73 1.25 -22.41
CA LYS A 90 -24.49 2.06 -23.61
C LYS A 90 -23.52 3.20 -23.29
N ASN A 91 -22.82 3.69 -24.31
CA ASN A 91 -21.96 4.88 -24.22
C ASN A 91 -20.93 4.83 -23.07
N VAL A 92 -20.40 3.65 -22.79
CA VAL A 92 -19.32 3.48 -21.80
C VAL A 92 -18.00 3.89 -22.45
N SER A 93 -17.18 4.68 -21.77
CA SER A 93 -15.76 4.85 -22.10
C SER A 93 -14.89 4.19 -21.03
N LEU A 94 -13.87 3.47 -21.46
CA LEU A 94 -13.00 2.66 -20.60
C LEU A 94 -11.83 3.48 -20.09
N GLY A 95 -11.61 3.44 -18.77
CA GLY A 95 -10.45 4.01 -18.11
C GLY A 95 -9.30 3.01 -17.98
N ILE A 96 -8.83 2.79 -16.75
CA ILE A 96 -7.72 1.88 -16.42
C ILE A 96 -8.27 0.68 -15.63
N GLY A 97 -7.72 -0.51 -15.88
CA GLY A 97 -8.17 -1.74 -15.22
C GLY A 97 -7.04 -2.69 -14.82
N PRO A 98 -6.25 -2.35 -13.78
CA PRO A 98 -5.09 -3.12 -13.39
C PRO A 98 -5.46 -4.29 -12.47
N ALA A 99 -4.58 -5.29 -12.41
CA ALA A 99 -4.52 -6.19 -11.28
C ALA A 99 -3.94 -5.46 -10.05
N VAL A 100 -4.47 -5.76 -8.87
CA VAL A 100 -4.02 -5.23 -7.58
C VAL A 100 -3.75 -6.39 -6.62
N SER A 101 -3.16 -6.12 -5.46
CA SER A 101 -2.72 -7.16 -4.51
C SER A 101 -3.80 -8.17 -4.08
N ASN A 102 -5.09 -7.79 -4.13
CA ASN A 102 -6.22 -8.61 -3.70
C ASN A 102 -7.32 -8.75 -4.77
N GLY A 103 -6.96 -8.69 -6.05
CA GLY A 103 -7.93 -8.81 -7.15
C GLY A 103 -7.64 -7.85 -8.30
N PHE A 104 -8.67 -7.19 -8.77
CA PHE A 104 -8.57 -6.20 -9.85
C PHE A 104 -9.65 -5.13 -9.68
N TYR A 105 -9.49 -4.03 -10.40
CA TYR A 105 -10.58 -3.10 -10.63
C TYR A 105 -10.61 -2.67 -12.09
N TYR A 106 -11.67 -1.97 -12.48
CA TYR A 106 -11.72 -1.26 -13.76
C TYR A 106 -12.55 0.02 -13.61
N ASP A 107 -12.03 1.12 -14.17
CA ASP A 107 -12.69 2.43 -14.19
C ASP A 107 -13.55 2.60 -15.44
N PHE A 108 -14.79 3.03 -15.24
CA PHE A 108 -15.75 3.28 -16.32
C PHE A 108 -16.28 4.70 -16.26
N HIS A 109 -16.31 5.37 -17.41
CA HIS A 109 -17.03 6.62 -17.57
C HIS A 109 -18.33 6.35 -18.32
N LEU A 110 -19.46 6.62 -17.67
CA LEU A 110 -20.79 6.46 -18.23
C LEU A 110 -21.78 7.29 -17.41
N SER A 111 -22.88 7.70 -18.03
CA SER A 111 -23.94 8.48 -17.39
C SER A 111 -24.82 7.64 -16.45
N GLU A 112 -24.98 6.35 -16.74
CA GLU A 112 -25.76 5.42 -15.91
C GLU A 112 -24.98 5.05 -14.63
N THR A 113 -25.61 5.12 -13.46
CA THR A 113 -24.97 4.68 -12.21
C THR A 113 -24.99 3.16 -12.09
N ILE A 114 -23.82 2.56 -11.89
CA ILE A 114 -23.64 1.15 -11.57
C ILE A 114 -23.66 1.02 -10.05
N SER A 115 -24.53 0.17 -9.54
CA SER A 115 -24.70 -0.14 -8.12
C SER A 115 -24.34 -1.60 -7.82
N SER A 116 -24.31 -1.96 -6.53
CA SER A 116 -24.15 -3.37 -6.12
C SER A 116 -25.28 -4.27 -6.62
N ASP A 117 -26.48 -3.72 -6.85
CA ASP A 117 -27.64 -4.47 -7.33
C ASP A 117 -27.44 -4.95 -8.78
N ASP A 118 -26.60 -4.23 -9.53
CA ASP A 118 -26.22 -4.56 -10.89
C ASP A 118 -25.20 -5.71 -10.97
N PHE A 119 -24.61 -6.12 -9.85
CA PHE A 119 -23.60 -7.19 -9.87
C PHE A 119 -24.19 -8.52 -10.29
N VAL A 120 -25.45 -8.81 -9.95
CA VAL A 120 -26.10 -10.06 -10.35
C VAL A 120 -26.19 -10.17 -11.88
N LYS A 121 -26.58 -9.09 -12.57
CA LYS A 121 -26.65 -9.06 -14.04
C LYS A 121 -25.26 -9.09 -14.69
N LEU A 122 -24.30 -8.35 -14.13
CA LEU A 122 -22.92 -8.32 -14.62
C LEU A 122 -22.23 -9.67 -14.46
N GLU A 123 -22.33 -10.31 -13.30
CA GLU A 123 -21.76 -11.64 -13.05
C GLU A 123 -22.38 -12.72 -13.94
N LYS A 124 -23.67 -12.59 -14.26
CA LYS A 124 -24.31 -13.46 -15.26
C LYS A 124 -23.66 -13.28 -16.64
N LYS A 125 -23.46 -12.04 -17.10
CA LYS A 125 -22.82 -11.77 -18.39
C LYS A 125 -21.35 -12.22 -18.42
N ILE A 126 -20.63 -12.03 -17.32
CA ILE A 126 -19.26 -12.55 -17.14
C ILE A 126 -19.22 -14.07 -17.31
N LYS A 127 -20.17 -14.80 -16.70
CA LYS A 127 -20.26 -16.27 -16.86
C LYS A 127 -20.54 -16.69 -18.30
N GLU A 128 -21.34 -15.93 -19.04
CA GLU A 128 -21.56 -16.17 -20.48
C GLU A 128 -20.24 -16.03 -21.26
N ILE A 129 -19.50 -14.93 -21.07
CA ILE A 129 -18.21 -14.67 -21.73
C ILE A 129 -17.16 -15.75 -21.39
N ILE A 130 -17.11 -16.21 -20.14
CA ILE A 130 -16.21 -17.29 -19.72
C ILE A 130 -16.57 -18.59 -20.45
N LYS A 131 -17.87 -18.90 -20.58
CA LYS A 131 -18.37 -20.10 -21.27
C LYS A 131 -18.08 -20.07 -22.77
N GLU A 132 -18.10 -18.89 -23.38
CA GLU A 132 -17.73 -18.70 -24.80
C GLU A 132 -16.24 -18.99 -25.06
N ASN A 133 -15.39 -18.99 -24.02
CA ASN A 133 -13.97 -19.36 -24.08
C ASN A 133 -13.19 -18.60 -25.19
N GLN A 134 -13.42 -17.30 -25.28
CA GLN A 134 -12.86 -16.43 -26.29
C GLN A 134 -11.32 -16.36 -26.15
N PRO A 135 -10.54 -16.44 -27.24
CA PRO A 135 -9.10 -16.28 -27.18
C PRO A 135 -8.72 -14.82 -26.93
N PHE A 136 -7.66 -14.59 -26.16
CA PHE A 136 -7.01 -13.27 -26.08
C PHE A 136 -6.02 -13.11 -27.24
N ILE A 137 -6.28 -12.16 -28.13
CA ILE A 137 -5.47 -11.93 -29.33
C ILE A 137 -4.74 -10.60 -29.18
N LYS A 138 -3.41 -10.65 -29.09
CA LYS A 138 -2.55 -9.47 -29.09
C LYS A 138 -2.39 -8.94 -30.52
N LYS A 139 -2.56 -7.63 -30.70
CA LYS A 139 -2.18 -6.92 -31.92
C LYS A 139 -1.26 -5.77 -31.55
N VAL A 140 -0.25 -5.52 -32.36
CA VAL A 140 0.65 -4.37 -32.22
C VAL A 140 0.27 -3.39 -33.31
N LEU A 141 0.01 -2.14 -32.91
CA LEU A 141 -0.34 -1.05 -33.81
C LEU A 141 0.66 0.08 -33.62
N THR A 142 0.87 0.88 -34.66
CA THR A 142 1.51 2.19 -34.48
C THR A 142 0.61 3.09 -33.63
N LYS A 143 1.19 4.08 -32.94
CA LYS A 143 0.38 5.07 -32.19
C LYS A 143 -0.72 5.70 -33.04
N LYS A 144 -0.40 6.07 -34.28
CA LYS A 144 -1.36 6.70 -35.19
C LYS A 144 -2.56 5.79 -35.48
N GLU A 145 -2.30 4.53 -35.85
CA GLU A 145 -3.36 3.55 -36.09
C GLU A 145 -4.18 3.28 -34.84
N ALA A 146 -3.54 3.22 -33.66
CA ALA A 146 -4.23 3.00 -32.40
C ALA A 146 -5.14 4.20 -32.03
N ILE A 147 -4.68 5.44 -32.23
CA ILE A 147 -5.48 6.65 -32.00
C ILE A 147 -6.72 6.63 -32.91
N GLU A 148 -6.54 6.47 -34.22
CA GLU A 148 -7.65 6.38 -35.18
C GLU A 148 -8.64 5.26 -34.82
N PHE A 149 -8.11 4.11 -34.36
CA PHE A 149 -8.92 2.96 -33.96
C PHE A 149 -9.80 3.23 -32.73
N PHE A 150 -9.27 3.95 -31.73
CA PHE A 150 -10.00 4.31 -30.50
C PHE A 150 -10.89 5.54 -30.67
N GLU A 151 -10.56 6.46 -31.58
CA GLU A 151 -11.45 7.57 -31.98
C GLU A 151 -12.76 7.04 -32.58
N GLN A 152 -12.68 6.09 -33.51
CA GLN A 152 -13.86 5.44 -34.11
C GLN A 152 -14.73 4.71 -33.09
N ARG A 153 -14.18 4.38 -31.91
CA ARG A 153 -14.87 3.69 -30.81
C ARG A 153 -15.31 4.61 -29.68
N ASN A 154 -15.04 5.92 -29.80
CA ASN A 154 -15.33 6.92 -28.79
C ASN A 154 -14.69 6.58 -27.42
N GLU A 155 -13.39 6.29 -27.43
CA GLU A 155 -12.59 5.95 -26.25
C GLU A 155 -11.56 7.04 -25.90
N PRO A 156 -12.00 8.23 -25.43
CA PRO A 156 -11.14 9.39 -25.22
C PRO A 156 -10.00 9.12 -24.22
N PHE A 157 -10.28 8.37 -23.16
CA PHE A 157 -9.29 8.04 -22.14
C PHE A 157 -8.18 7.12 -22.68
N LYS A 158 -8.50 6.24 -23.63
CA LYS A 158 -7.48 5.37 -24.28
C LYS A 158 -6.58 6.17 -25.20
N ILE A 159 -7.14 7.13 -25.95
CA ILE A 159 -6.37 8.06 -26.78
C ILE A 159 -5.40 8.87 -25.91
N GLU A 160 -5.88 9.39 -24.78
CA GLU A 160 -5.03 10.10 -23.82
C GLU A 160 -3.87 9.22 -23.32
N LEU A 161 -4.14 7.96 -22.95
CA LEU A 161 -3.10 7.02 -22.53
C LEU A 161 -2.06 6.79 -23.64
N ILE A 162 -2.49 6.59 -24.89
CA ILE A 162 -1.59 6.37 -26.04
C ILE A 162 -0.66 7.57 -26.24
N ASN A 163 -1.17 8.79 -26.13
CA ASN A 163 -0.39 10.01 -26.27
C ASN A 163 0.70 10.17 -25.20
N ASN A 164 0.54 9.53 -24.03
CA ASN A 164 1.51 9.56 -22.93
C ASN A 164 2.49 8.38 -22.93
N ILE A 165 2.32 7.40 -23.81
CA ILE A 165 3.31 6.35 -24.01
C ILE A 165 4.46 6.93 -24.82
N GLU A 166 5.72 6.61 -24.52
CA GLU A 166 6.88 7.08 -25.29
C GLU A 166 7.10 6.26 -26.57
N ASP A 167 6.94 4.93 -26.48
CA ASP A 167 7.12 3.98 -27.58
C ASP A 167 6.31 4.32 -28.83
N GLU A 168 6.86 4.07 -30.03
CA GLU A 168 6.17 4.35 -31.30
C GLU A 168 4.99 3.39 -31.59
N THR A 169 4.99 2.24 -30.92
CA THR A 169 3.97 1.21 -31.06
C THR A 169 3.32 0.89 -29.73
N VAL A 170 2.05 0.51 -29.79
CA VAL A 170 1.27 0.08 -28.64
C VAL A 170 0.63 -1.27 -28.94
N SER A 171 0.40 -2.05 -27.89
CA SER A 171 -0.38 -3.29 -28.05
C SER A 171 -1.81 -3.09 -27.60
N ILE A 172 -2.70 -3.75 -28.32
CA ILE A 172 -4.10 -3.92 -27.97
C ILE A 172 -4.40 -5.41 -27.81
N PHE A 173 -5.36 -5.73 -26.95
CA PHE A 173 -5.87 -7.08 -26.78
C PHE A 173 -7.33 -7.15 -27.15
N GLN A 174 -7.67 -8.19 -27.92
CA GLN A 174 -9.02 -8.48 -28.34
C GLN A 174 -9.50 -9.80 -27.73
N ASN A 175 -10.70 -9.82 -27.16
CA ASN A 175 -11.44 -11.02 -26.78
C ASN A 175 -12.89 -10.88 -27.25
N GLY A 176 -13.28 -11.71 -28.23
CA GLY A 176 -14.53 -11.54 -28.95
C GLY A 176 -14.57 -10.19 -29.66
N ASP A 177 -15.66 -9.44 -29.45
CA ASP A 177 -15.84 -8.09 -30.00
C ASP A 177 -15.21 -6.98 -29.13
N PHE A 178 -14.77 -7.33 -27.91
CA PHE A 178 -14.13 -6.38 -27.01
C PHE A 178 -12.66 -6.20 -27.37
N VAL A 179 -12.22 -4.95 -27.35
CA VAL A 179 -10.84 -4.56 -27.63
C VAL A 179 -10.41 -3.51 -26.62
N ASP A 180 -9.19 -3.65 -26.11
CA ASP A 180 -8.64 -2.74 -25.11
C ASP A 180 -7.15 -2.47 -25.33
N LEU A 181 -6.71 -1.27 -24.93
CA LEU A 181 -5.31 -0.87 -24.91
C LEU A 181 -4.63 -1.50 -23.70
N CYS A 182 -3.67 -2.39 -23.95
CA CYS A 182 -3.03 -3.14 -22.88
C CYS A 182 -1.68 -3.73 -23.34
N ARG A 183 -0.68 -3.69 -22.46
CA ARG A 183 0.64 -4.32 -22.67
C ARG A 183 0.59 -5.86 -22.57
N GLY A 184 -0.30 -6.36 -21.72
CA GLY A 184 -0.41 -7.75 -21.33
C GLY A 184 0.74 -8.19 -20.40
N PRO A 185 0.97 -9.51 -20.27
CA PRO A 185 0.26 -10.58 -20.96
C PRO A 185 -1.11 -10.89 -20.36
N HIS A 186 -1.88 -11.71 -21.07
CA HIS A 186 -3.15 -12.28 -20.60
C HIS A 186 -3.09 -13.81 -20.61
N VAL A 187 -3.99 -14.45 -19.87
CA VAL A 187 -4.29 -15.88 -20.03
C VAL A 187 -4.66 -16.18 -21.49
N TYR A 188 -4.54 -17.44 -21.92
CA TYR A 188 -4.79 -17.80 -23.31
C TYR A 188 -6.25 -17.59 -23.76
N SER A 189 -7.23 -17.82 -22.88
CA SER A 189 -8.66 -17.66 -23.19
C SER A 189 -9.49 -17.30 -21.96
N THR A 190 -10.65 -16.69 -22.19
CA THR A 190 -11.56 -16.28 -21.10
C THR A 190 -12.03 -17.45 -20.23
N GLY A 191 -12.10 -18.66 -20.80
CA GLY A 191 -12.48 -19.88 -20.08
C GLY A 191 -11.47 -20.35 -19.02
N VAL A 192 -10.25 -19.82 -19.03
CA VAL A 192 -9.25 -20.07 -17.97
C VAL A 192 -9.66 -19.39 -16.67
N VAL A 193 -10.29 -18.21 -16.73
CA VAL A 193 -10.71 -17.43 -15.57
C VAL A 193 -12.11 -17.86 -15.12
N LYS A 194 -12.20 -18.94 -14.34
CA LYS A 194 -13.48 -19.62 -14.07
C LYS A 194 -14.38 -18.94 -13.03
N HIS A 195 -13.80 -18.42 -11.95
CA HIS A 195 -14.56 -17.97 -10.78
C HIS A 195 -14.28 -16.50 -10.51
N ILE A 196 -15.09 -15.61 -11.06
CA ILE A 196 -15.04 -14.16 -10.84
C ILE A 196 -16.18 -13.74 -9.92
N LYS A 197 -15.89 -12.84 -8.96
CA LYS A 197 -16.88 -12.19 -8.09
C LYS A 197 -16.66 -10.68 -8.08
N LEU A 198 -17.72 -9.90 -8.24
CA LEU A 198 -17.67 -8.45 -8.05
C LEU A 198 -17.87 -8.12 -6.57
N LEU A 199 -17.07 -7.19 -6.04
CA LEU A 199 -16.97 -6.90 -4.62
C LEU A 199 -17.63 -5.58 -4.24
N SER A 200 -17.30 -4.50 -4.94
CA SER A 200 -17.81 -3.17 -4.63
C SER A 200 -17.71 -2.23 -5.82
N VAL A 201 -18.45 -1.13 -5.76
CA VAL A 201 -18.36 0.00 -6.70
C VAL A 201 -18.03 1.26 -5.92
N ALA A 202 -17.12 2.08 -6.44
CA ALA A 202 -16.68 3.32 -5.82
C ALA A 202 -16.56 4.43 -6.87
N GLY A 203 -16.67 5.68 -6.44
CA GLY A 203 -16.29 6.83 -7.26
C GLY A 203 -14.78 7.00 -7.28
N ALA A 204 -14.21 7.27 -8.45
CA ALA A 204 -12.81 7.63 -8.62
C ALA A 204 -12.71 8.84 -9.55
N TYR A 205 -11.61 9.59 -9.46
CA TYR A 205 -11.31 10.64 -10.43
C TYR A 205 -10.27 10.13 -11.42
N TRP A 206 -10.40 10.50 -12.70
CA TRP A 206 -9.42 10.14 -13.71
C TRP A 206 -8.02 10.66 -13.33
N ARG A 207 -7.01 9.77 -13.36
CA ARG A 207 -5.65 9.98 -12.82
C ARG A 207 -5.56 10.39 -11.33
N GLY A 208 -6.65 10.26 -10.58
CA GLY A 208 -6.71 10.68 -9.17
C GLY A 208 -6.72 12.20 -8.94
N ASP A 209 -6.99 13.00 -9.98
CA ASP A 209 -7.10 14.46 -9.88
C ASP A 209 -8.59 14.86 -9.84
N GLU A 210 -9.02 15.50 -8.75
CA GLU A 210 -10.41 15.92 -8.50
C GLU A 210 -10.99 16.87 -9.57
N ARG A 211 -10.14 17.49 -10.39
CA ARG A 211 -10.54 18.35 -11.50
C ARG A 211 -10.93 17.57 -12.75
N ASN A 212 -10.60 16.29 -12.81
CA ASN A 212 -10.87 15.42 -13.94
C ASN A 212 -12.25 14.74 -13.83
N PRO A 213 -12.76 14.15 -14.93
CA PRO A 213 -14.05 13.44 -14.91
C PRO A 213 -14.13 12.36 -13.83
N VAL A 214 -15.32 12.25 -13.23
CA VAL A 214 -15.66 11.19 -12.29
C VAL A 214 -15.84 9.88 -13.07
N MET A 215 -15.24 8.84 -12.53
CA MET A 215 -15.26 7.46 -13.01
C MET A 215 -15.97 6.59 -11.96
N GLN A 216 -16.65 5.55 -12.44
CA GLN A 216 -17.22 4.50 -11.61
C GLN A 216 -16.27 3.31 -11.63
N ARG A 217 -15.62 3.05 -10.50
CA ARG A 217 -14.65 1.96 -10.31
C ARG A 217 -15.34 0.72 -9.79
N ILE A 218 -15.30 -0.37 -10.54
CA ILE A 218 -15.80 -1.67 -10.06
C ILE A 218 -14.61 -2.52 -9.62
N TYR A 219 -14.67 -3.01 -8.38
CA TYR A 219 -13.70 -3.94 -7.81
C TYR A 219 -14.19 -5.38 -7.95
N GLY A 220 -13.28 -6.29 -8.28
CA GLY A 220 -13.56 -7.72 -8.38
C GLY A 220 -12.37 -8.57 -7.99
N VAL A 221 -12.63 -9.86 -7.78
CA VAL A 221 -11.61 -10.87 -7.53
C VAL A 221 -11.89 -12.10 -8.37
N ALA A 222 -10.84 -12.84 -8.74
CA ALA A 222 -10.99 -14.10 -9.46
C ALA A 222 -10.07 -15.18 -8.90
N PHE A 223 -10.50 -16.44 -8.98
CA PHE A 223 -9.69 -17.60 -8.62
C PHE A 223 -9.85 -18.76 -9.61
N PRO A 224 -8.83 -19.63 -9.76
CA PRO A 224 -8.91 -20.80 -10.62
C PRO A 224 -9.81 -21.90 -10.04
N LYS A 225 -9.94 -21.98 -8.70
CA LYS A 225 -10.81 -22.93 -7.98
C LYS A 225 -11.92 -22.23 -7.21
N LYS A 226 -13.11 -22.85 -7.17
CA LYS A 226 -14.27 -22.34 -6.42
C LYS A 226 -14.00 -22.21 -4.93
N GLU A 227 -13.33 -23.19 -4.33
CA GLU A 227 -12.98 -23.21 -2.90
C GLU A 227 -12.10 -22.02 -2.50
N GLN A 228 -11.15 -21.62 -3.36
CA GLN A 228 -10.30 -20.45 -3.10
C GLN A 228 -11.11 -19.16 -3.08
N LEU A 229 -12.07 -19.01 -4.00
CA LEU A 229 -13.00 -17.88 -4.00
C LEU A 229 -13.86 -17.87 -2.73
N GLU A 230 -14.46 -19.00 -2.36
CA GLU A 230 -15.29 -19.10 -1.15
C GLU A 230 -14.50 -18.79 0.12
N ASN A 231 -13.27 -19.31 0.23
CA ASN A 231 -12.41 -18.98 1.36
C ASN A 231 -12.04 -17.48 1.39
N HIS A 232 -11.72 -16.88 0.24
CA HIS A 232 -11.44 -15.45 0.16
C HIS A 232 -12.65 -14.60 0.57
N LEU A 233 -13.85 -14.93 0.09
CA LEU A 233 -15.07 -14.23 0.47
C LEU A 233 -15.39 -14.38 1.96
N ARG A 234 -15.17 -15.56 2.54
CA ARG A 234 -15.30 -15.79 3.99
C ARG A 234 -14.33 -14.91 4.79
N ILE A 235 -13.09 -14.77 4.33
CA ILE A 235 -12.09 -13.88 4.95
C ILE A 235 -12.56 -12.42 4.87
N LEU A 236 -13.07 -11.97 3.72
CA LEU A 236 -13.60 -10.61 3.56
C LEU A 236 -14.82 -10.36 4.46
N GLU A 237 -15.70 -11.35 4.64
CA GLU A 237 -16.86 -11.24 5.52
C GLU A 237 -16.44 -11.14 6.99
N GLU A 238 -15.54 -12.03 7.43
CA GLU A 238 -14.93 -11.94 8.77
C GLU A 238 -14.22 -10.60 8.96
N ALA A 239 -13.59 -10.08 7.90
CA ALA A 239 -12.94 -8.80 7.94
C ALA A 239 -13.91 -7.63 8.16
N GLN A 240 -15.03 -7.63 7.45
CA GLN A 240 -16.08 -6.63 7.63
C GLN A 240 -16.74 -6.69 9.01
N LYS A 241 -16.86 -7.88 9.62
CA LYS A 241 -17.37 -8.02 11.00
C LYS A 241 -16.44 -7.39 12.04
N ARG A 242 -15.14 -7.33 11.75
CA ARG A 242 -14.09 -6.82 12.65
C ARG A 242 -13.66 -5.39 12.32
N ASP A 243 -14.37 -4.72 11.41
CA ASP A 243 -14.11 -3.33 11.06
C ASP A 243 -14.41 -2.42 12.26
N HIS A 244 -13.39 -1.71 12.76
CA HIS A 244 -13.52 -0.84 13.93
C HIS A 244 -14.52 0.29 13.73
N ARG A 245 -14.83 0.68 12.49
CA ARG A 245 -15.85 1.71 12.20
C ARG A 245 -17.25 1.16 12.41
N LYS A 246 -17.46 -0.12 12.06
CA LYS A 246 -18.72 -0.82 12.33
C LYS A 246 -18.87 -1.06 13.83
N LEU A 247 -17.86 -1.66 14.46
CA LEU A 247 -17.86 -1.94 15.89
C LEU A 247 -17.93 -0.65 16.73
N GLY A 248 -17.20 0.39 16.34
CA GLY A 248 -17.23 1.69 17.01
C GLY A 248 -18.61 2.31 17.05
N LYS A 249 -19.40 2.15 15.98
CA LYS A 249 -20.80 2.56 15.95
C LYS A 249 -21.69 1.64 16.78
N GLU A 250 -21.59 0.33 16.60
CA GLU A 250 -22.43 -0.67 17.29
C GLU A 250 -22.23 -0.65 18.82
N LEU A 251 -21.01 -0.43 19.27
CA LEU A 251 -20.62 -0.38 20.69
C LEU A 251 -20.61 1.04 21.26
N ASN A 252 -21.00 2.05 20.47
CA ASN A 252 -21.05 3.45 20.86
C ASN A 252 -19.71 3.97 21.42
N LEU A 253 -18.59 3.69 20.73
CA LEU A 253 -17.24 4.05 21.15
C LEU A 253 -16.81 5.43 20.65
N PHE A 254 -17.09 5.73 19.38
CA PHE A 254 -16.74 7.00 18.75
C PHE A 254 -17.62 7.29 17.54
N SER A 255 -17.62 8.55 17.10
CA SER A 255 -18.26 8.99 15.86
C SER A 255 -17.36 9.93 15.06
N PHE A 256 -17.78 10.17 13.82
CA PHE A 256 -17.24 11.22 12.96
C PHE A 256 -18.40 12.08 12.47
N HIS A 257 -18.16 13.38 12.40
CA HIS A 257 -19.14 14.39 12.03
C HIS A 257 -18.61 15.27 10.90
N VAL A 258 -19.51 15.85 10.10
CA VAL A 258 -19.14 16.69 8.95
C VAL A 258 -18.44 17.98 9.39
N GLU A 259 -18.72 18.43 10.60
CA GLU A 259 -18.08 19.56 11.28
C GLU A 259 -16.62 19.28 11.67
N GLY A 260 -16.24 17.99 11.77
CA GLY A 260 -14.91 17.54 12.16
C GLY A 260 -14.40 16.40 11.26
N PRO A 261 -14.16 16.64 9.96
CA PRO A 261 -13.73 15.58 9.05
C PRO A 261 -12.31 15.13 9.42
N GLY A 262 -12.18 13.87 9.86
CA GLY A 262 -10.92 13.29 10.34
C GLY A 262 -10.60 13.59 11.80
N PHE A 263 -11.51 14.23 12.53
CA PHE A 263 -11.40 14.49 13.96
C PHE A 263 -12.35 13.57 14.72
N PRO A 264 -11.85 12.52 15.39
CA PRO A 264 -12.71 11.55 16.07
C PRO A 264 -13.39 12.15 17.31
N PHE A 265 -14.68 11.89 17.46
CA PHE A 265 -15.45 12.25 18.66
C PHE A 265 -15.56 11.00 19.53
N TRP A 266 -14.84 10.98 20.64
CA TRP A 266 -14.87 9.86 21.58
C TRP A 266 -16.10 9.93 22.46
N HIS A 267 -16.82 8.81 22.55
CA HIS A 267 -18.00 8.67 23.41
C HIS A 267 -17.59 8.09 24.76
N SER A 268 -18.51 8.07 25.73
CA SER A 268 -18.23 7.57 27.09
C SER A 268 -17.64 6.15 27.10
N ASN A 269 -18.17 5.21 26.31
CA ASN A 269 -17.66 3.84 26.25
C ASN A 269 -16.25 3.78 25.63
N GLY A 270 -15.98 4.58 24.60
CA GLY A 270 -14.66 4.66 23.98
C GLY A 270 -13.64 5.30 24.91
N MET A 271 -14.04 6.30 25.69
CA MET A 271 -13.18 6.95 26.68
C MET A 271 -12.73 6.00 27.78
N VAL A 272 -13.53 5.00 28.15
CA VAL A 272 -13.06 3.94 29.08
C VAL A 272 -11.84 3.24 28.50
N ILE A 273 -11.93 2.72 27.27
CA ILE A 273 -10.82 2.02 26.61
C ILE A 273 -9.61 2.95 26.45
N TYR A 274 -9.86 4.19 26.00
CA TYR A 274 -8.83 5.18 25.78
C TYR A 274 -8.05 5.49 27.08
N ASN A 275 -8.75 5.70 28.20
CA ASN A 275 -8.14 6.00 29.49
C ASN A 275 -7.37 4.79 30.04
N GLU A 276 -7.92 3.58 29.96
CA GLU A 276 -7.24 2.36 30.42
C GLU A 276 -5.91 2.14 29.68
N ILE A 277 -5.88 2.39 28.37
CA ILE A 277 -4.64 2.31 27.58
C ILE A 277 -3.64 3.39 28.01
N GLN A 278 -4.10 4.64 28.20
CA GLN A 278 -3.22 5.71 28.66
C GLN A 278 -2.66 5.44 30.05
N ASP A 279 -3.49 4.98 30.98
CA ASP A 279 -3.09 4.72 32.36
C ASP A 279 -2.13 3.53 32.44
N TYR A 280 -2.34 2.50 31.63
CA TYR A 280 -1.38 1.41 31.43
C TYR A 280 -0.02 1.95 30.94
N MET A 281 -0.01 2.78 29.90
CA MET A 281 1.24 3.35 29.38
C MET A 281 1.92 4.28 30.38
N ARG A 282 1.17 5.13 31.10
CA ARG A 282 1.71 5.99 32.16
C ARG A 282 2.37 5.17 33.26
N ASP A 283 1.69 4.14 33.76
CA ASP A 283 2.26 3.26 34.79
C ASP A 283 3.56 2.59 34.33
N LEU A 284 3.57 2.06 33.10
CA LEU A 284 4.74 1.41 32.53
C LEU A 284 5.93 2.37 32.35
N LEU A 285 5.67 3.59 31.87
CA LEU A 285 6.67 4.64 31.70
C LEU A 285 7.20 5.14 33.06
N ASN A 286 6.32 5.34 34.04
CA ASN A 286 6.70 5.76 35.40
C ASN A 286 7.62 4.74 36.07
N ARG A 287 7.31 3.43 35.96
CA ARG A 287 8.16 2.34 36.47
C ARG A 287 9.55 2.30 35.81
N ARG A 288 9.70 2.90 34.62
CA ARG A 288 10.96 2.98 33.85
C ARG A 288 11.65 4.34 33.97
N GLY A 289 11.19 5.21 34.85
CA GLY A 289 11.81 6.50 35.17
C GLY A 289 11.54 7.61 34.15
N TYR A 290 10.50 7.47 33.32
CA TYR A 290 10.03 8.58 32.48
C TYR A 290 9.28 9.60 33.32
N GLN A 291 9.46 10.87 32.98
CA GLN A 291 8.81 12.01 33.62
C GLN A 291 7.75 12.57 32.66
N GLU A 292 6.48 12.43 33.01
CA GLU A 292 5.39 12.94 32.19
C GLU A 292 5.38 14.48 32.22
N ILE A 293 5.43 15.08 31.04
CA ILE A 293 5.34 16.51 30.78
C ILE A 293 4.13 16.82 29.90
N LYS A 294 3.78 18.09 29.75
CA LYS A 294 2.71 18.53 28.85
C LYS A 294 3.07 19.84 28.18
N THR A 295 3.02 19.87 26.85
CA THR A 295 3.42 21.03 26.06
C THR A 295 2.21 21.67 25.37
N PRO A 296 2.23 22.99 25.09
CA PRO A 296 1.12 23.66 24.39
C PRO A 296 0.84 23.07 23.01
N VAL A 297 -0.44 23.08 22.61
CA VAL A 297 -0.88 22.61 21.28
C VAL A 297 -0.60 23.64 20.18
N ILE A 298 -0.58 24.93 20.52
CA ILE A 298 -0.35 26.03 19.59
C ILE A 298 0.97 26.71 19.96
N LEU A 299 1.89 26.80 19.00
CA LEU A 299 3.24 27.35 19.19
C LEU A 299 3.57 28.32 18.04
N ASN A 300 4.41 29.33 18.31
CA ASN A 300 4.74 30.36 17.33
C ASN A 300 5.49 29.77 16.12
N GLU A 301 5.33 30.41 14.96
CA GLU A 301 5.92 29.95 13.70
C GLU A 301 7.44 29.73 13.78
N ASP A 302 8.17 30.63 14.46
CA ASP A 302 9.64 30.62 14.53
C ASP A 302 10.21 29.32 15.11
N LEU A 303 9.47 28.63 15.99
CA LEU A 303 9.89 27.35 16.55
C LEU A 303 10.01 26.28 15.45
N TRP A 304 9.10 26.29 14.48
CA TRP A 304 9.04 25.31 13.39
C TRP A 304 10.11 25.57 12.32
N HIS A 305 10.45 26.85 12.09
CA HIS A 305 11.61 27.22 11.28
C HIS A 305 12.91 26.73 11.92
N ARG A 306 13.11 27.05 13.19
CA ARG A 306 14.33 26.67 13.92
C ARG A 306 14.52 25.16 14.03
N SER A 307 13.44 24.40 14.16
CA SER A 307 13.51 22.94 14.27
C SER A 307 13.59 22.23 12.91
N GLY A 308 13.56 22.97 11.78
CA GLY A 308 13.59 22.39 10.43
C GLY A 308 12.29 21.72 9.98
N HIS A 309 11.25 21.72 10.82
CA HIS A 309 9.94 21.15 10.50
C HIS A 309 9.15 21.99 9.49
N TRP A 310 9.43 23.29 9.41
CA TRP A 310 8.78 24.14 8.42
C TRP A 310 9.06 23.64 7.00
N ASP A 311 10.33 23.47 6.64
CA ASP A 311 10.71 23.12 5.27
C ASP A 311 10.23 21.72 4.85
N ASN A 312 10.08 20.81 5.82
CA ASN A 312 9.77 19.41 5.57
C ASN A 312 8.30 19.04 5.82
N TYR A 313 7.58 19.79 6.68
CA TYR A 313 6.28 19.40 7.21
C TYR A 313 5.17 20.45 7.06
N LYS A 314 5.48 21.67 6.60
CA LYS A 314 4.51 22.78 6.48
C LYS A 314 3.20 22.40 5.79
N ASN A 315 3.26 21.63 4.70
CA ASN A 315 2.06 21.23 3.94
C ASN A 315 1.11 20.31 4.73
N ASN A 316 1.61 19.71 5.81
CA ASN A 316 0.89 18.82 6.71
C ASN A 316 0.55 19.49 8.05
N MET A 317 0.70 20.81 8.19
CA MET A 317 0.43 21.57 9.41
C MET A 317 -0.82 22.44 9.28
N TYR A 318 -1.42 22.78 10.42
CA TYR A 318 -2.48 23.78 10.51
C TYR A 318 -1.90 25.09 11.07
N PHE A 319 -2.37 26.23 10.55
CA PHE A 319 -1.91 27.55 10.94
C PHE A 319 -3.06 28.42 11.42
N THR A 320 -2.76 29.34 12.34
CA THR A 320 -3.69 30.35 12.83
C THR A 320 -2.93 31.65 13.08
N THR A 321 -3.66 32.76 13.17
CA THR A 321 -3.10 34.06 13.51
C THR A 321 -3.62 34.48 14.89
N ILE A 322 -2.72 34.93 15.77
CA ILE A 322 -3.04 35.49 17.09
C ILE A 322 -2.23 36.78 17.21
N ASP A 323 -2.88 37.89 17.54
CA ASP A 323 -2.24 39.20 17.70
C ASP A 323 -1.28 39.58 16.54
N GLU A 324 -1.76 39.40 15.30
CA GLU A 324 -1.01 39.65 14.05
C GLU A 324 0.22 38.75 13.81
N GLN A 325 0.46 37.76 14.68
CA GLN A 325 1.54 36.78 14.54
C GLN A 325 1.01 35.42 14.11
N THR A 326 1.79 34.71 13.30
CA THR A 326 1.46 33.36 12.86
C THR A 326 1.87 32.31 13.88
N TYR A 327 0.96 31.38 14.13
CA TYR A 327 1.16 30.21 14.97
C TYR A 327 0.80 28.96 14.18
N ALA A 328 1.34 27.82 14.62
CA ALA A 328 0.93 26.53 14.11
C ALA A 328 0.39 25.63 15.23
N VAL A 329 -0.57 24.79 14.86
CA VAL A 329 -0.99 23.65 15.69
C VAL A 329 0.07 22.56 15.56
N LYS A 330 0.57 22.04 16.68
CA LYS A 330 1.71 21.13 16.68
C LYS A 330 1.43 19.84 15.89
N PRO A 331 2.26 19.48 14.89
CA PRO A 331 2.16 18.19 14.18
C PRO A 331 2.91 17.05 14.89
N MET A 332 3.69 17.38 15.93
CA MET A 332 4.51 16.50 16.76
C MET A 332 4.92 17.21 18.05
N ASN A 333 5.39 16.47 19.06
CA ASN A 333 5.69 17.02 20.38
C ASN A 333 7.16 17.43 20.56
N CYS A 334 8.07 16.96 19.70
CA CYS A 334 9.53 17.09 19.87
C CYS A 334 9.99 18.51 20.19
N PRO A 335 9.62 19.56 19.41
CA PRO A 335 10.07 20.92 19.70
C PRO A 335 9.61 21.44 21.06
N GLY A 336 8.43 21.03 21.53
CA GLY A 336 7.94 21.35 22.86
C GLY A 336 8.76 20.68 23.96
N GLY A 337 9.03 19.38 23.80
CA GLY A 337 9.87 18.61 24.74
C GLY A 337 11.29 19.17 24.86
N LEU A 338 11.88 19.62 23.74
CA LEU A 338 13.19 20.28 23.75
C LEU A 338 13.17 21.64 24.48
N LEU A 339 12.07 22.39 24.41
CA LEU A 339 11.95 23.62 25.19
C LEU A 339 11.87 23.34 26.70
N VAL A 340 11.24 22.23 27.10
CA VAL A 340 11.22 21.78 28.50
C VAL A 340 12.62 21.37 28.94
N TYR A 341 13.34 20.57 28.16
CA TYR A 341 14.74 20.24 28.42
C TYR A 341 15.62 21.50 28.53
N LYS A 342 15.44 22.47 27.62
CA LYS A 342 16.22 23.73 27.63
C LYS A 342 15.91 24.64 28.83
N SER A 343 14.82 24.40 29.56
CA SER A 343 14.38 25.30 30.64
C SER A 343 15.33 25.29 31.84
N GLU A 344 16.15 24.25 32.00
CA GLU A 344 17.10 24.10 33.08
C GLU A 344 18.50 23.74 32.56
N ALA A 345 19.53 23.93 33.39
CA ALA A 345 20.87 23.48 33.09
C ALA A 345 21.04 22.03 33.57
N HIS A 346 21.45 21.13 32.68
CA HIS A 346 21.55 19.71 32.98
C HIS A 346 23.00 19.25 33.20
N SER A 347 23.22 18.42 34.21
CA SER A 347 24.50 17.74 34.45
C SER A 347 24.56 16.41 33.70
N TYR A 348 25.73 16.00 33.22
CA TYR A 348 25.93 14.67 32.63
C TYR A 348 25.50 13.52 33.56
N ARG A 349 25.45 13.76 34.88
CA ARG A 349 25.00 12.79 35.90
C ARG A 349 23.49 12.56 35.92
N GLU A 350 22.72 13.48 35.34
CA GLU A 350 21.26 13.38 35.23
C GLU A 350 20.84 12.59 33.98
N LEU A 351 21.78 12.37 33.05
CA LEU A 351 21.54 11.60 31.84
C LEU A 351 21.66 10.09 32.12
N PRO A 352 20.75 9.25 31.61
CA PRO A 352 19.70 9.59 30.63
C PRO A 352 18.44 10.22 31.26
N LEU A 353 18.02 11.38 30.75
CA LEU A 353 16.79 12.07 31.14
C LEU A 353 15.67 11.69 30.18
N LYS A 354 14.53 11.25 30.72
CA LYS A 354 13.43 10.66 29.94
C LYS A 354 12.17 11.48 30.14
N LEU A 355 11.74 12.21 29.12
CA LEU A 355 10.52 13.01 29.15
C LEU A 355 9.44 12.33 28.30
N SER A 356 8.27 12.06 28.87
CA SER A 356 7.12 11.50 28.14
C SER A 356 5.98 12.50 28.05
N GLU A 357 5.17 12.42 27.00
CA GLU A 357 3.94 13.20 26.86
C GLU A 357 2.88 12.35 26.17
N MET A 358 1.69 12.23 26.76
CA MET A 358 0.48 11.79 26.04
C MET A 358 0.04 12.93 25.10
N GLY A 359 0.82 13.13 24.04
CA GLY A 359 0.87 14.35 23.25
C GLY A 359 -0.21 14.40 22.18
N LEU A 360 -1.16 15.31 22.35
CA LEU A 360 -2.20 15.62 21.36
C LEU A 360 -1.61 16.42 20.20
N VAL A 361 -1.64 15.85 19.00
CA VAL A 361 -1.07 16.47 17.80
C VAL A 361 -2.08 16.51 16.64
N HIS A 362 -1.82 17.39 15.67
CA HIS A 362 -2.68 17.60 14.53
C HIS A 362 -1.90 17.57 13.21
N ARG A 363 -2.37 16.77 12.25
CA ARG A 363 -1.77 16.69 10.91
C ARG A 363 -2.80 16.95 9.82
N HIS A 364 -2.42 17.75 8.83
CA HIS A 364 -3.27 18.07 7.68
C HIS A 364 -3.23 16.94 6.64
N GLU A 365 -3.89 15.83 6.98
CA GLU A 365 -4.10 14.71 6.07
C GLU A 365 -5.16 15.05 5.02
N LYS A 366 -4.94 14.61 3.77
CA LYS A 366 -5.91 14.81 2.68
C LYS A 366 -7.22 14.07 3.02
N SER A 367 -8.37 14.68 2.71
CA SER A 367 -9.68 14.10 3.03
C SER A 367 -9.87 12.70 2.43
N GLY A 368 -9.38 12.48 1.21
CA GLY A 368 -9.48 11.19 0.51
C GLY A 368 -8.66 10.03 1.11
N VAL A 369 -7.75 10.29 2.06
CA VAL A 369 -6.94 9.24 2.71
C VAL A 369 -7.38 8.93 4.14
N LEU A 370 -8.35 9.68 4.69
CA LEU A 370 -8.86 9.46 6.04
C LEU A 370 -9.57 8.11 6.14
N HIS A 371 -9.35 7.38 7.25
CA HIS A 371 -9.91 6.04 7.41
C HIS A 371 -10.17 5.65 8.87
N GLY A 372 -11.39 5.94 9.34
CA GLY A 372 -11.77 5.67 10.73
C GLY A 372 -10.73 6.22 11.71
N LEU A 373 -10.39 5.45 12.76
CA LEU A 373 -9.29 5.76 13.68
C LEU A 373 -7.87 5.44 13.17
N PHE A 374 -7.69 4.75 12.04
CA PHE A 374 -6.34 4.40 11.56
C PHE A 374 -5.62 5.56 10.90
N ARG A 375 -6.36 6.48 10.27
CA ARG A 375 -5.79 7.69 9.67
C ARG A 375 -6.72 8.88 9.93
N VAL A 376 -6.29 9.72 10.86
CA VAL A 376 -7.01 10.86 11.42
C VAL A 376 -6.15 12.12 11.37
N ARG A 377 -6.79 13.27 11.53
CA ARG A 377 -6.13 14.58 11.58
C ARG A 377 -5.78 15.03 12.99
N GLN A 378 -6.32 14.36 14.00
CA GLN A 378 -6.03 14.59 15.41
C GLN A 378 -5.88 13.24 16.09
N PHE A 379 -4.77 13.08 16.80
CA PHE A 379 -4.47 11.86 17.55
C PHE A 379 -3.55 12.20 18.72
N THR A 380 -3.49 11.28 19.66
CA THR A 380 -2.58 11.38 20.80
C THR A 380 -1.56 10.27 20.67
N GLN A 381 -0.30 10.64 20.75
CA GLN A 381 0.81 9.68 20.80
C GLN A 381 1.24 9.51 22.25
N ASP A 382 1.61 8.29 22.61
CA ASP A 382 2.41 7.93 23.78
C ASP A 382 3.88 8.32 23.54
N ASP A 383 4.09 9.61 23.27
CA ASP A 383 5.37 10.14 22.80
C ASP A 383 6.38 10.27 23.94
N ALA A 384 7.66 10.06 23.63
CA ALA A 384 8.72 10.21 24.61
C ALA A 384 10.05 10.60 23.97
N HIS A 385 10.81 11.44 24.66
CA HIS A 385 12.11 11.94 24.26
C HIS A 385 13.13 11.60 25.35
N VAL A 386 14.13 10.80 24.97
CA VAL A 386 15.22 10.40 25.86
C VAL A 386 16.47 11.19 25.49
N PHE A 387 16.87 12.09 26.38
CA PHE A 387 18.12 12.84 26.28
C PHE A 387 19.22 12.01 26.96
N CYS A 388 20.27 11.66 26.23
CA CYS A 388 21.35 10.82 26.72
C CYS A 388 22.68 11.20 26.08
N THR A 389 23.79 10.75 26.67
CA THR A 389 25.10 10.89 26.04
C THR A 389 25.27 9.90 24.89
N GLU A 390 26.21 10.15 23.96
CA GLU A 390 26.46 9.24 22.83
C GLU A 390 26.77 7.80 23.28
N GLU A 391 27.48 7.65 24.40
CA GLU A 391 27.83 6.35 25.00
C GLU A 391 26.61 5.59 25.54
N GLN A 392 25.53 6.30 25.89
CA GLN A 392 24.31 5.73 26.46
C GLN A 392 23.29 5.32 25.39
N ILE A 393 23.43 5.78 24.14
CA ILE A 393 22.43 5.60 23.07
C ILE A 393 22.07 4.12 22.86
N GLU A 394 23.06 3.25 22.71
CA GLU A 394 22.82 1.81 22.46
C GLU A 394 22.03 1.15 23.60
N GLU A 395 22.39 1.46 24.86
CA GLU A 395 21.70 0.91 26.04
C GLU A 395 20.25 1.39 26.14
N GLU A 396 20.01 2.67 25.87
CA GLU A 396 18.66 3.23 25.90
C GLU A 396 17.78 2.72 24.74
N ILE A 397 18.35 2.50 23.55
CA ILE A 397 17.63 1.85 22.44
C ILE A 397 17.20 0.43 22.85
N ILE A 398 18.08 -0.36 23.46
CA ILE A 398 17.73 -1.72 23.92
C ILE A 398 16.58 -1.69 24.93
N LYS A 399 16.61 -0.75 25.90
CA LYS A 399 15.52 -0.57 26.87
C LYS A 399 14.20 -0.16 26.22
N LEU A 400 14.24 0.64 25.15
CA LEU A 400 13.07 1.01 24.35
C LEU A 400 12.54 -0.18 23.53
N ILE A 401 13.41 -1.01 22.95
CA ILE A 401 13.01 -2.25 22.29
C ILE A 401 12.27 -3.14 23.31
N ASP A 402 12.83 -3.33 24.50
CA ASP A 402 12.18 -4.12 25.56
C ASP A 402 10.85 -3.53 26.03
N LEU A 403 10.69 -2.20 26.01
CA LEU A 403 9.42 -1.54 26.29
C LEU A 403 8.37 -1.93 25.24
N ILE A 404 8.72 -1.80 23.96
CA ILE A 404 7.81 -2.11 22.85
C ILE A 404 7.41 -3.59 22.87
N TYR A 405 8.36 -4.50 23.11
CA TYR A 405 8.08 -5.94 23.22
C TYR A 405 7.12 -6.25 24.38
N GLU A 406 7.30 -5.62 25.55
CA GLU A 406 6.40 -5.81 26.69
C GLU A 406 4.99 -5.32 26.37
N VAL A 407 4.86 -4.12 25.79
CA VAL A 407 3.57 -3.57 25.35
C VAL A 407 2.90 -4.52 24.36
N TYR A 408 3.58 -4.90 23.29
CA TYR A 408 2.99 -5.76 22.26
C TYR A 408 2.56 -7.11 22.81
N THR A 409 3.40 -7.74 23.62
CA THR A 409 3.07 -9.02 24.28
C THR A 409 1.83 -8.90 25.15
N ASN A 410 1.73 -7.84 25.96
CA ASN A 410 0.59 -7.61 26.85
C ASN A 410 -0.72 -7.35 26.07
N PHE A 411 -0.63 -6.75 24.89
CA PHE A 411 -1.77 -6.57 23.97
C PHE A 411 -2.02 -7.77 23.04
N GLY A 412 -1.25 -8.86 23.18
CA GLY A 412 -1.43 -10.11 22.41
C GLY A 412 -0.81 -10.09 21.01
N PHE A 413 0.02 -9.10 20.69
CA PHE A 413 0.78 -9.02 19.44
C PHE A 413 2.09 -9.82 19.56
N ASN A 414 1.98 -11.14 19.38
CA ASN A 414 3.13 -12.06 19.48
C ASN A 414 3.97 -12.13 18.18
N GLU A 415 3.44 -11.64 17.07
CA GLU A 415 4.11 -11.60 15.78
C GLU A 415 4.16 -10.16 15.27
N PHE A 416 5.36 -9.61 15.17
CA PHE A 416 5.61 -8.31 14.57
C PHE A 416 6.92 -8.33 13.78
N PHE A 417 7.04 -7.39 12.87
CA PHE A 417 8.15 -7.28 11.94
C PHE A 417 8.91 -5.98 12.19
N VAL A 418 10.23 -6.04 12.14
CA VAL A 418 11.10 -4.90 12.45
C VAL A 418 11.82 -4.45 11.19
N GLU A 419 11.76 -3.15 10.91
CA GLU A 419 12.50 -2.51 9.83
C GLU A 419 13.52 -1.52 10.40
N LEU A 420 14.73 -1.51 9.82
CA LEU A 420 15.72 -0.47 10.05
C LEU A 420 15.76 0.45 8.83
N SER A 421 15.25 1.67 9.01
CA SER A 421 15.11 2.67 7.96
C SER A 421 16.29 3.64 7.98
N THR A 422 17.04 3.69 6.88
CA THR A 422 18.31 4.43 6.76
C THR A 422 18.15 5.78 6.05
N LYS A 423 19.25 6.54 5.93
CA LYS A 423 19.30 7.91 5.43
C LYS A 423 18.48 8.14 4.14
N PRO A 424 17.48 9.06 4.15
CA PRO A 424 16.73 9.47 2.97
C PRO A 424 17.53 10.46 2.09
N GLU A 425 17.05 10.71 0.87
CA GLU A 425 17.64 11.72 -0.02
C GLU A 425 17.62 13.13 0.58
N LYS A 426 16.54 13.47 1.30
CA LYS A 426 16.37 14.75 2.02
C LYS A 426 16.63 14.53 3.51
N ALA A 427 17.84 14.89 3.95
CA ALA A 427 18.28 14.71 5.32
C ALA A 427 18.99 15.97 5.85
N ILE A 428 18.88 16.21 7.16
CA ILE A 428 19.64 17.22 7.92
C ILE A 428 20.79 16.52 8.64
N GLY A 429 21.90 17.23 8.87
CA GLY A 429 23.10 16.70 9.52
C GLY A 429 24.16 16.17 8.54
N SER A 430 25.37 15.89 9.06
CA SER A 430 26.48 15.37 8.27
C SER A 430 26.37 13.85 8.04
N ASP A 431 27.04 13.33 7.01
CA ASP A 431 27.11 11.88 6.76
C ASP A 431 27.65 11.10 7.97
N GLU A 432 28.62 11.68 8.69
CA GLU A 432 29.20 11.08 9.90
C GLU A 432 28.17 10.91 11.02
N ILE A 433 27.29 11.91 11.21
CA ILE A 433 26.21 11.84 12.21
C ILE A 433 25.22 10.72 11.86
N TRP A 434 24.88 10.61 10.57
CA TRP A 434 24.00 9.56 10.07
C TRP A 434 24.60 8.17 10.24
N GLU A 435 25.88 8.00 9.92
CA GLU A 435 26.58 6.74 10.09
C GLU A 435 26.63 6.31 11.57
N LYS A 436 26.87 7.25 12.49
CA LYS A 436 26.82 7.00 13.94
C LYS A 436 25.42 6.56 14.39
N ALA A 437 24.38 7.27 13.96
CA ALA A 437 22.99 6.97 14.31
C ALA A 437 22.54 5.59 13.79
N GLU A 438 22.84 5.28 12.54
CA GLU A 438 22.50 3.99 11.92
C GLU A 438 23.26 2.84 12.58
N THR A 439 24.53 3.06 12.90
CA THR A 439 25.37 2.07 13.61
C THR A 439 24.83 1.79 15.00
N ALA A 440 24.41 2.83 15.74
CA ALA A 440 23.85 2.65 17.08
C ALA A 440 22.56 1.82 17.06
N LEU A 441 21.64 2.11 16.13
CA LEU A 441 20.39 1.33 15.97
C LEU A 441 20.69 -0.12 15.54
N LYS A 442 21.60 -0.30 14.58
CA LYS A 442 22.00 -1.62 14.09
C LYS A 442 22.64 -2.46 15.20
N ASN A 443 23.55 -1.89 15.96
CA ASN A 443 24.24 -2.60 17.05
C ASN A 443 23.25 -3.00 18.14
N ALA A 444 22.29 -2.13 18.49
CA ALA A 444 21.24 -2.45 19.45
C ALA A 444 20.39 -3.64 18.99
N LEU A 445 19.98 -3.67 17.71
CA LEU A 445 19.24 -4.80 17.13
C LEU A 445 20.04 -6.11 17.15
N ILE A 446 21.32 -6.06 16.74
CA ILE A 446 22.20 -7.23 16.75
C ILE A 446 22.41 -7.76 18.17
N LYS A 447 22.70 -6.88 19.12
CA LYS A 447 22.97 -7.25 20.52
C LYS A 447 21.74 -7.80 21.22
N ARG A 448 20.55 -7.33 20.84
CA ARG A 448 19.27 -7.85 21.35
C ARG A 448 18.77 -9.08 20.60
N GLU A 449 19.48 -9.49 19.54
CA GLU A 449 19.14 -10.63 18.67
C GLU A 449 17.76 -10.46 18.02
N VAL A 450 17.45 -9.24 17.55
CA VAL A 450 16.19 -8.93 16.87
C VAL A 450 16.38 -9.12 15.37
N ASP A 451 15.57 -9.99 14.76
CA ASP A 451 15.50 -10.11 13.31
C ASP A 451 14.88 -8.85 12.69
N TYR A 452 15.57 -8.27 11.70
CA TYR A 452 15.10 -7.05 11.04
C TYR A 452 15.40 -7.04 9.54
N LYS A 453 14.66 -6.24 8.79
CA LYS A 453 14.91 -5.95 7.38
C LYS A 453 15.41 -4.53 7.21
N LEU A 454 16.37 -4.33 6.31
CA LEU A 454 16.78 -2.99 5.90
C LEU A 454 15.72 -2.37 4.99
N ASN A 455 15.39 -1.10 5.26
CA ASN A 455 14.51 -0.29 4.43
C ASN A 455 15.25 0.99 3.98
N PRO A 456 16.07 0.89 2.91
CA PRO A 456 16.96 1.99 2.52
C PRO A 456 16.21 3.24 2.09
N GLY A 457 16.56 4.39 2.66
CA GLY A 457 16.00 5.70 2.24
C GLY A 457 14.70 6.11 2.94
N GLU A 458 14.18 5.30 3.86
CA GLU A 458 12.90 5.54 4.55
C GLU A 458 13.05 6.14 5.98
N GLY A 459 14.25 6.57 6.36
CA GLY A 459 14.49 7.30 7.61
C GLY A 459 13.77 8.66 7.63
N ALA A 460 13.53 9.26 8.80
CA ALA A 460 12.99 10.63 8.82
C ALA A 460 14.09 11.64 8.51
N PHE A 461 13.72 12.87 8.14
CA PHE A 461 14.69 13.87 7.70
C PHE A 461 15.76 14.23 8.75
N TYR A 462 15.54 13.95 10.04
CA TYR A 462 16.45 14.27 11.15
C TYR A 462 17.17 13.05 11.74
N GLY A 463 16.91 11.83 11.26
CA GLY A 463 17.64 10.65 11.70
C GLY A 463 17.04 9.30 11.30
N PRO A 464 17.81 8.20 11.43
CA PRO A 464 17.36 6.85 11.14
C PRO A 464 16.42 6.34 12.23
N LYS A 465 15.66 5.29 11.92
CA LYS A 465 14.65 4.74 12.83
C LYS A 465 14.49 3.23 12.72
N ILE A 466 14.08 2.63 13.83
CA ILE A 466 13.58 1.25 13.91
C ILE A 466 12.06 1.34 13.94
N ASP A 467 11.41 0.76 12.92
CA ASP A 467 9.96 0.71 12.80
C ASP A 467 9.44 -0.69 13.13
N PHE A 468 8.40 -0.74 13.96
CA PHE A 468 7.76 -1.98 14.39
C PHE A 468 6.38 -2.12 13.76
N HIS A 469 6.22 -3.18 12.97
CA HIS A 469 5.00 -3.46 12.23
C HIS A 469 4.21 -4.60 12.86
N ILE A 470 3.01 -4.31 13.34
CA ILE A 470 2.07 -5.31 13.89
C ILE A 470 1.08 -5.74 12.81
N ARG A 471 0.58 -6.98 12.93
CA ARG A 471 -0.56 -7.44 12.13
C ARG A 471 -1.86 -7.20 12.88
N ASP A 472 -2.84 -6.61 12.21
CA ASP A 472 -4.19 -6.54 12.77
C ASP A 472 -4.95 -7.87 12.62
N SER A 473 -6.18 -7.91 13.15
CA SER A 473 -7.06 -9.09 13.08
C SER A 473 -7.43 -9.53 11.65
N LEU A 474 -7.07 -8.72 10.65
CA LEU A 474 -7.28 -8.94 9.21
C LEU A 474 -5.97 -9.24 8.48
N SER A 475 -4.89 -9.48 9.22
CA SER A 475 -3.53 -9.72 8.73
C SER A 475 -2.92 -8.57 7.94
N ARG A 476 -3.47 -7.35 8.05
CA ARG A 476 -2.86 -6.14 7.49
C ARG A 476 -1.74 -5.66 8.39
N LEU A 477 -0.64 -5.21 7.80
CA LEU A 477 0.51 -4.68 8.52
C LEU A 477 0.32 -3.19 8.82
N TRP A 478 0.62 -2.81 10.07
CA TRP A 478 0.56 -1.44 10.55
C TRP A 478 1.85 -1.11 11.30
N GLN A 479 2.54 -0.05 10.90
CA GLN A 479 3.59 0.53 11.74
C GLN A 479 2.94 1.10 13.00
N CYS A 480 3.37 0.67 14.18
CA CYS A 480 2.79 1.09 15.46
C CYS A 480 3.84 1.77 16.36
N GLY A 481 4.93 1.07 16.66
CA GLY A 481 6.05 1.58 17.45
C GLY A 481 7.19 2.05 16.57
N THR A 482 7.89 3.08 17.01
CA THR A 482 9.08 3.61 16.34
C THR A 482 10.10 4.05 17.38
N ILE A 483 11.37 3.71 17.14
CA ILE A 483 12.51 4.26 17.89
C ILE A 483 13.35 5.06 16.91
N GLN A 484 13.63 6.31 17.22
CA GLN A 484 14.39 7.21 16.35
C GLN A 484 15.55 7.83 17.11
N VAL A 485 16.69 7.95 16.43
CA VAL A 485 17.87 8.65 16.95
C VAL A 485 18.00 9.98 16.23
N ASP A 486 17.96 11.07 16.98
CA ASP A 486 18.07 12.44 16.47
C ASP A 486 19.27 13.14 17.10
N PHE A 487 20.23 13.51 16.25
CA PHE A 487 21.41 14.30 16.59
C PHE A 487 21.33 15.74 16.09
N SER A 488 20.25 16.09 15.39
CA SER A 488 20.11 17.37 14.68
C SER A 488 19.36 18.41 15.50
N MET A 489 18.33 17.99 16.24
CA MET A 489 17.43 18.92 16.94
C MET A 489 17.92 19.39 18.32
N PRO A 490 18.51 18.53 19.19
CA PRO A 490 19.14 18.96 20.43
C PRO A 490 20.29 19.96 20.19
#